data_AF-A0A8B3LYU1-F1
#
_entry.id   AF-A0A8B3LYU1-F1
#
_cell.length_a   1.000
_cell.length_b   1.000
_cell.length_c   1.000
_cell.angle_alpha   90.00
_cell.angle_beta   90.00
_cell.angle_gamma   90.00
#
_symmetry.space_group_name_H-M   'P 1'
#
loop_
_entity.id
_entity.type
_entity.pdbx_description
1 polymer ?
#
loop_
_entity_poly.entity_id
_entity_poly.type
_entity_poly.pdbx_seq_one_letter_code
_entity_poly.pdbx_strand_id
1 'polypeptide(L)'
;PGGRTELLLAQEVFPVCAPAIAQKLKSIEDLAQTCAITDERAMINWESWFETAGVPPVTFLKGARFTDPMLCLESAIAGHGVMLGWQLLAADALTDGRLVAPFGIRAQSGLGYWLVTSSVKAESRKVRDFKVWIREEIEATMARFGSVNPEPAGAIAVERTEAPSYVESDIKLRQAGS
;
A
#
# COMPACT_ATOMS: atom_id res chain seq x y z
N PRO A 1 15.33 -19.18 -6.33
CA PRO A 1 16.77 -18.96 -6.04
C PRO A 1 17.56 -18.61 -7.32
N GLY A 2 18.38 -17.55 -7.28
CA GLY A 2 19.19 -17.12 -8.43
C GLY A 2 18.55 -16.07 -9.34
N GLY A 3 17.63 -15.26 -8.81
CA GLY A 3 17.17 -14.05 -9.50
C GLY A 3 17.92 -12.84 -8.98
N ARG A 4 18.34 -11.93 -9.86
CA ARG A 4 18.70 -10.57 -9.44
C ARG A 4 17.39 -9.84 -9.13
N THR A 5 17.26 -9.38 -7.90
CA THR A 5 16.10 -8.62 -7.42
C THR A 5 16.47 -7.15 -7.25
N GLU A 6 15.58 -6.27 -7.68
CA GLU A 6 15.71 -4.84 -7.49
C GLU A 6 14.38 -4.30 -6.96
N LEU A 7 14.42 -3.56 -5.85
CA LEU A 7 13.22 -2.88 -5.36
C LEU A 7 12.81 -1.82 -6.38
N LEU A 8 11.54 -1.86 -6.78
CA LEU A 8 10.92 -0.84 -7.62
C LEU A 8 10.22 0.20 -6.76
N LEU A 9 9.43 -0.26 -5.78
CA LEU A 9 8.61 0.62 -4.97
C LEU A 9 8.33 -0.02 -3.61
N ALA A 10 8.76 0.64 -2.54
CA ALA A 10 8.34 0.32 -1.19
C ALA A 10 6.85 0.70 -1.03
N GLN A 11 6.06 -0.13 -0.35
CA GLN A 11 4.63 0.08 -0.18
C GLN A 11 4.30 0.72 1.16
N GLU A 12 3.48 1.75 1.13
CA GLU A 12 2.85 2.34 2.31
C GLU A 12 1.39 1.92 2.40
N VAL A 13 0.91 1.85 3.65
CA VAL A 13 -0.49 1.62 3.99
C VAL A 13 -0.95 2.73 4.92
N PHE A 14 -2.14 3.26 4.67
CA PHE A 14 -2.69 4.37 5.45
C PHE A 14 -4.24 4.40 5.43
N PRO A 15 -4.88 5.04 6.40
CA PRO A 15 -6.32 5.20 6.45
C PRO A 15 -6.81 6.01 5.25
N VAL A 16 -7.82 5.50 4.55
CA VAL A 16 -8.54 6.23 3.51
C VAL A 16 -10.05 6.07 3.69
N CYS A 17 -10.79 7.13 3.36
CA CYS A 17 -12.24 7.15 3.44
C CYS A 17 -12.83 8.20 2.48
N ALA A 18 -14.13 8.14 2.24
CA ALA A 18 -14.83 9.18 1.48
C ALA A 18 -14.75 10.56 2.19
N PRO A 19 -14.73 11.68 1.45
CA PRO A 19 -14.66 13.03 2.02
C PRO A 19 -15.71 13.33 3.10
N ALA A 20 -16.93 12.79 2.95
CA ALA A 20 -18.03 13.00 3.89
C ALA A 20 -17.76 12.36 5.28
N ILE A 21 -16.98 11.28 5.33
CA ILE A 21 -16.54 10.67 6.60
C ILE A 21 -15.42 11.51 7.19
N ALA A 22 -14.44 11.90 6.37
CA ALA A 22 -13.27 12.66 6.82
C ALA A 22 -13.62 13.99 7.50
N GLN A 23 -14.71 14.64 7.11
CA GLN A 23 -15.22 15.86 7.78
C GLN A 23 -15.52 15.67 9.28
N LYS A 24 -15.74 14.43 9.72
CA LYS A 24 -16.02 14.08 11.12
C LYS A 24 -14.80 13.56 11.87
N LEU A 25 -13.67 13.38 11.20
CA LEU A 25 -12.43 12.85 11.76
C LEU A 25 -11.45 13.99 12.01
N LYS A 26 -11.27 14.36 13.27
CA LYS A 26 -10.33 15.39 13.73
C LYS A 26 -9.05 14.78 14.28
N SER A 27 -9.13 13.58 14.83
CA SER A 27 -7.97 12.83 15.32
C SER A 27 -8.14 11.32 15.10
N ILE A 28 -7.05 10.57 15.32
CA ILE A 28 -7.04 9.10 15.14
C ILE A 28 -8.08 8.43 16.05
N GLU A 29 -8.32 8.98 17.24
CA GLU A 29 -9.30 8.47 18.21
C GLU A 29 -10.73 8.47 17.65
N ASP A 30 -11.05 9.40 16.74
CA ASP A 30 -12.38 9.48 16.11
C ASP A 30 -12.67 8.27 15.21
N LEU A 31 -11.66 7.48 14.83
CA LEU A 31 -11.86 6.22 14.12
C LEU A 31 -12.74 5.24 14.90
N ALA A 32 -12.77 5.32 16.24
CA ALA A 32 -13.65 4.53 17.08
C ALA A 32 -15.15 4.76 16.80
N GLN A 33 -15.51 5.91 16.20
CA GLN A 33 -16.87 6.26 15.79
C GLN A 33 -17.19 5.84 14.35
N THR A 34 -16.29 5.14 13.68
CA THR A 34 -16.44 4.71 12.29
C THR A 34 -16.44 3.19 12.16
N CYS A 35 -16.98 2.71 11.04
CA CYS A 35 -16.89 1.31 10.66
C CYS A 35 -15.55 1.04 9.97
N ALA A 36 -14.83 0.00 10.42
CA ALA A 36 -13.67 -0.51 9.69
C ALA A 36 -14.11 -1.39 8.53
N ILE A 37 -13.70 -1.03 7.31
CA ILE A 37 -13.77 -1.89 6.14
C ILE A 37 -12.49 -2.70 6.10
N THR A 38 -12.60 -4.03 6.12
CA THR A 38 -11.42 -4.91 6.20
C THR A 38 -11.37 -5.89 5.04
N ASP A 39 -10.16 -6.02 4.48
CA ASP A 39 -9.79 -7.13 3.61
C ASP A 39 -9.26 -8.28 4.48
N GLU A 40 -9.97 -9.41 4.46
CA GLU A 40 -9.62 -10.60 5.24
C GLU A 40 -8.33 -11.28 4.78
N ARG A 41 -7.83 -10.93 3.60
CA ARG A 41 -6.57 -11.45 3.03
C ARG A 41 -5.43 -10.44 3.11
N ALA A 42 -5.66 -9.28 3.72
CA ALA A 42 -4.63 -8.27 3.84
C ALA A 42 -3.47 -8.77 4.71
N MET A 43 -2.25 -8.53 4.23
CA MET A 43 -1.02 -8.84 4.98
C MET A 43 -0.80 -7.86 6.15
N ILE A 44 -1.40 -6.67 6.07
CA ILE A 44 -1.34 -5.63 7.10
C ILE A 44 -2.77 -5.35 7.58
N ASN A 45 -2.98 -5.40 8.89
CA ASN A 45 -4.26 -5.13 9.52
C ASN A 45 -4.18 -3.83 10.35
N TRP A 46 -5.29 -3.42 10.94
CA TRP A 46 -5.34 -2.20 11.76
C TRP A 46 -4.43 -2.24 12.98
N GLU A 47 -4.29 -3.39 13.63
CA GLU A 47 -3.42 -3.56 14.80
C GLU A 47 -1.95 -3.32 14.44
N SER A 48 -1.44 -3.98 13.39
CA SER A 48 -0.07 -3.77 12.92
C SER A 48 0.15 -2.39 12.33
N TRP A 49 -0.87 -1.79 11.71
CA TRP A 49 -0.81 -0.41 11.26
C TRP A 49 -0.66 0.58 12.42
N PHE A 50 -1.47 0.47 13.49
CA PHE A 50 -1.35 1.35 14.66
C PHE A 50 0.03 1.28 15.31
N GLU A 51 0.56 0.06 15.47
CA GLU A 51 1.90 -0.18 16.00
C GLU A 51 2.97 0.48 15.12
N THR A 52 2.95 0.23 13.82
CA THR A 52 3.94 0.78 12.87
C THR A 52 3.82 2.30 12.72
N ALA A 53 2.61 2.83 12.79
CA ALA A 53 2.32 4.26 12.75
C ALA A 53 2.70 4.99 14.05
N GLY A 54 2.98 4.26 15.14
CA GLY A 54 3.34 4.83 16.43
C GLY A 54 2.18 5.57 17.11
N VAL A 55 0.93 5.18 16.84
CA VAL A 55 -0.27 5.81 17.42
C VAL A 55 -1.07 4.81 18.26
N PRO A 56 -1.83 5.28 19.28
CA PRO A 56 -2.62 4.38 20.12
C PRO A 56 -3.69 3.63 19.29
N PRO A 57 -3.86 2.31 19.51
CA PRO A 57 -4.89 1.57 18.81
C PRO A 57 -6.29 1.97 19.26
N VAL A 58 -7.23 1.96 18.32
CA VAL A 58 -8.66 2.17 18.60
C VAL A 58 -9.49 0.94 18.28
N THR A 59 -10.67 0.85 18.91
CA THR A 59 -11.68 -0.16 18.57
C THR A 59 -12.74 0.48 17.69
N PHE A 60 -12.85 0.02 16.45
CA PHE A 60 -13.84 0.48 15.49
C PHE A 60 -15.25 -0.06 15.79
N LEU A 61 -16.26 0.58 15.22
CA LEU A 61 -17.56 -0.05 15.02
C LEU A 61 -17.44 -1.19 14.01
N LYS A 62 -18.33 -2.17 14.12
CA LYS A 62 -18.35 -3.33 13.23
C LYS A 62 -18.67 -2.87 11.80
N GLY A 63 -17.70 -3.04 10.90
CA GLY A 63 -17.87 -2.74 9.48
C GLY A 63 -17.89 -3.97 8.59
N ALA A 64 -17.87 -3.72 7.28
CA ALA A 64 -17.90 -4.75 6.25
C ALA A 64 -16.55 -5.46 6.12
N ARG A 65 -16.61 -6.76 5.81
CA ARG A 65 -15.45 -7.62 5.59
C ARG A 65 -15.53 -8.17 4.17
N PHE A 66 -14.44 -8.06 3.42
CA PHE A 66 -14.35 -8.58 2.06
C PHE A 66 -13.09 -9.43 1.91
N THR A 67 -13.05 -10.25 0.86
CA THR A 67 -11.84 -11.01 0.48
C THR A 67 -11.16 -10.45 -0.77
N ASP A 68 -11.68 -9.33 -1.28
CA ASP A 68 -11.18 -8.61 -2.45
C ASP A 68 -10.91 -7.15 -2.07
N PRO A 69 -9.66 -6.66 -2.20
CA PRO A 69 -9.31 -5.28 -1.88
C PRO A 69 -10.01 -4.25 -2.76
N MET A 70 -10.42 -4.58 -3.99
CA MET A 70 -11.20 -3.67 -4.84
C MET A 70 -12.60 -3.45 -4.27
N LEU A 71 -13.24 -4.48 -3.70
CA LEU A 71 -14.53 -4.33 -3.04
C LEU A 71 -14.42 -3.47 -1.76
N CYS A 72 -13.31 -3.60 -1.03
CA CYS A 72 -13.01 -2.69 0.08
C CYS A 72 -12.92 -1.24 -0.38
N LEU A 73 -12.18 -1.00 -1.48
CA LEU A 73 -12.00 0.33 -2.06
C LEU A 73 -13.32 0.96 -2.48
N GLU A 74 -14.14 0.24 -3.24
CA GLU A 74 -15.46 0.72 -3.68
C GLU A 74 -16.39 0.98 -2.50
N SER A 75 -16.33 0.15 -1.45
CA SER A 75 -17.11 0.36 -0.22
C SER A 75 -16.68 1.62 0.53
N ALA A 76 -15.37 1.90 0.57
CA ALA A 76 -14.83 3.12 1.17
C ALA A 76 -15.22 4.37 0.37
N ILE A 77 -15.17 4.30 -0.96
CA ILE A 77 -15.63 5.36 -1.88
C ILE A 77 -17.12 5.65 -1.67
N ALA A 78 -17.93 4.60 -1.50
CA ALA A 78 -19.36 4.71 -1.21
C ALA A 78 -19.68 5.27 0.18
N GLY A 79 -18.66 5.50 1.03
CA GLY A 79 -18.84 6.10 2.35
C GLY A 79 -19.35 5.14 3.42
N HIS A 80 -19.08 3.83 3.30
CA HIS A 80 -19.47 2.85 4.32
C HIS A 80 -18.52 2.76 5.52
N GLY A 81 -17.35 3.41 5.45
CA GLY A 81 -16.37 3.34 6.53
C GLY A 81 -14.98 3.80 6.12
N VAL A 82 -14.01 3.44 6.96
CA VAL A 82 -12.59 3.70 6.75
C VAL A 82 -11.91 2.37 6.45
N MET A 83 -11.02 2.35 5.45
CA MET A 83 -10.17 1.20 5.17
C MET A 83 -8.69 1.56 5.30
N LEU A 84 -7.85 0.55 5.45
CA LEU A 84 -6.43 0.68 5.17
C LEU A 84 -6.22 0.52 3.66
N GLY A 85 -5.77 1.59 3.00
CA GLY A 85 -5.49 1.63 1.57
C GLY A 85 -4.00 1.43 1.28
N TRP A 86 -3.70 0.55 0.33
CA TRP A 86 -2.37 0.48 -0.29
C TRP A 86 -2.19 1.70 -1.19
N GLN A 87 -0.99 2.31 -1.18
CA GLN A 87 -0.75 3.57 -1.88
C GLN A 87 -1.13 3.54 -3.37
N LEU A 88 -0.82 2.45 -4.09
CA LEU A 88 -1.14 2.33 -5.52
C LEU A 88 -2.61 1.97 -5.75
N LEU A 89 -3.20 1.14 -4.88
CA LEU A 89 -4.61 0.77 -4.97
C LEU A 89 -5.52 1.99 -4.81
N ALA A 90 -5.17 2.88 -3.88
CA ALA A 90 -5.96 4.07 -3.60
C ALA A 90 -5.58 5.28 -4.47
N ALA A 91 -4.50 5.20 -5.28
CA ALA A 91 -3.90 6.36 -5.95
C ALA A 91 -4.89 7.13 -6.82
N ASP A 92 -5.62 6.45 -7.70
CA ASP A 92 -6.59 7.08 -8.60
C ASP A 92 -7.77 7.67 -7.81
N ALA A 93 -8.31 6.93 -6.85
CA ALA A 93 -9.44 7.40 -6.04
C ALA A 93 -9.07 8.63 -5.18
N LEU A 94 -7.83 8.70 -4.71
CA LEU A 94 -7.30 9.87 -3.99
C LEU A 94 -7.06 11.05 -4.94
N THR A 95 -6.51 10.80 -6.13
CA THR A 95 -6.26 11.82 -7.15
C THR A 95 -7.56 12.46 -7.64
N ASP A 96 -8.61 11.64 -7.80
CA ASP A 96 -9.94 12.10 -8.22
C ASP A 96 -10.74 12.75 -7.07
N GLY A 97 -10.23 12.75 -5.83
CA GLY A 97 -10.93 13.24 -4.65
C GLY A 97 -12.13 12.39 -4.20
N ARG A 98 -12.26 11.16 -4.73
CA ARG A 98 -13.28 10.18 -4.31
C ARG A 98 -12.96 9.59 -2.93
N LEU A 99 -11.67 9.48 -2.62
CA LEU A 99 -11.14 9.18 -1.30
C LEU A 99 -10.25 10.33 -0.82
N VAL A 100 -10.05 10.39 0.48
CA VAL A 100 -9.05 11.23 1.15
C VAL A 100 -8.33 10.44 2.23
N ALA A 101 -7.11 10.86 2.59
CA ALA A 101 -6.36 10.31 3.71
C ALA A 101 -6.42 11.29 4.90
N PRO A 102 -7.29 11.05 5.92
CA PRO A 102 -7.69 12.08 6.88
C PRO A 102 -6.61 12.53 7.87
N PHE A 103 -5.53 11.76 8.05
CA PHE A 103 -4.55 12.04 9.12
C PHE A 103 -3.13 12.33 8.62
N GLY A 104 -2.85 12.12 7.32
CA GLY A 104 -1.49 12.23 6.78
C GLY A 104 -0.48 11.18 7.30
N ILE A 105 -0.88 10.31 8.22
CA ILE A 105 -0.04 9.25 8.81
C ILE A 105 0.03 8.06 7.85
N ARG A 106 1.25 7.68 7.48
CA ARG A 106 1.55 6.59 6.56
C ARG A 106 2.50 5.61 7.22
N ALA A 107 2.17 4.33 7.17
CA ALA A 107 2.99 3.27 7.72
C ALA A 107 3.69 2.53 6.57
N GLN A 108 5.00 2.38 6.67
CA GLN A 108 5.75 1.53 5.77
C GLN A 108 5.34 0.08 6.01
N SER A 109 4.88 -0.63 4.98
CA SER A 109 4.31 -1.96 5.17
C SER A 109 5.35 -3.07 5.34
N GLY A 110 6.65 -2.76 5.19
CA GLY A 110 7.72 -3.75 5.02
C GLY A 110 7.61 -4.57 3.72
N LEU A 111 6.66 -4.25 2.84
CA LEU A 111 6.46 -4.88 1.54
C LEU A 111 6.87 -3.93 0.42
N GLY A 112 7.02 -4.48 -0.78
CA GLY A 112 7.36 -3.70 -1.95
C GLY A 112 7.11 -4.45 -3.24
N TYR A 113 7.04 -3.71 -4.34
CA TYR A 113 7.13 -4.27 -5.67
C TYR A 113 8.59 -4.45 -6.05
N TRP A 114 8.93 -5.66 -6.48
CA TRP A 114 10.29 -6.04 -6.85
C TRP A 114 10.34 -6.45 -8.31
N LEU A 115 11.37 -5.99 -9.00
CA LEU A 115 11.72 -6.50 -10.31
C LEU A 115 12.66 -7.69 -10.13
N VAL A 116 12.26 -8.85 -10.66
CA VAL A 116 13.06 -10.07 -10.62
C VAL A 116 13.54 -10.40 -12.03
N THR A 117 14.86 -10.53 -12.20
CA THR A 117 15.50 -10.90 -13.46
C THR A 117 16.44 -12.10 -13.26
N SER A 118 16.81 -12.80 -14.34
CA SER A 118 17.76 -13.92 -14.24
C SER A 118 19.13 -13.44 -13.78
N SER A 119 19.74 -14.10 -12.78
CA SER A 119 21.13 -13.80 -12.40
C SER A 119 22.17 -14.47 -13.32
N VAL A 120 21.75 -15.42 -14.15
CA VAL A 120 22.64 -16.27 -14.96
C VAL A 120 22.78 -15.74 -16.39
N LYS A 121 21.73 -15.13 -16.94
CA LYS A 121 21.74 -14.57 -18.30
C LYS A 121 22.07 -13.08 -18.26
N ALA A 122 22.90 -12.64 -19.21
CA ALA A 122 23.10 -11.21 -19.44
C ALA A 122 21.77 -10.53 -19.79
N GLU A 123 21.55 -9.34 -19.26
CA GLU A 123 20.32 -8.59 -19.52
C GLU A 123 20.25 -8.16 -21.00
N SER A 124 19.16 -8.51 -21.67
CA SER A 124 18.91 -8.06 -23.03
C SER A 124 18.62 -6.56 -23.07
N ARG A 125 18.77 -5.94 -24.25
CA ARG A 125 18.39 -4.53 -24.44
C ARG A 125 16.93 -4.28 -24.05
N LYS A 126 16.01 -5.15 -24.46
CA LYS A 126 14.58 -5.06 -24.13
C LYS A 126 14.32 -5.04 -22.62
N VAL A 127 15.05 -5.87 -21.86
CA VAL A 127 14.93 -5.89 -20.39
C VAL A 127 15.39 -4.56 -19.82
N ARG A 128 16.56 -4.04 -20.24
CA ARG A 128 17.07 -2.76 -19.75
C ARG A 128 16.12 -1.61 -20.07
N ASP A 129 15.61 -1.55 -21.30
CA ASP A 129 14.66 -0.52 -21.74
C ASP A 129 13.37 -0.58 -20.88
N PHE A 130 12.85 -1.79 -20.61
CA PHE A 130 11.70 -1.97 -19.73
C PHE A 130 11.98 -1.53 -18.28
N LYS A 131 13.19 -1.80 -17.74
CA LYS A 131 13.58 -1.36 -16.39
C LYS A 131 13.54 0.15 -16.25
N VAL A 132 14.04 0.86 -17.26
CA VAL A 132 14.02 2.32 -17.27
C VAL A 132 12.58 2.80 -17.31
N TRP A 133 11.81 2.34 -18.30
CA TRP A 133 10.42 2.75 -18.46
C TRP A 133 9.55 2.48 -17.22
N ILE A 134 9.62 1.28 -16.63
CA ILE A 134 8.76 0.97 -15.47
C ILE A 134 9.10 1.81 -14.23
N ARG A 135 10.36 2.22 -14.08
CA ARG A 135 10.78 3.12 -13.00
C ARG A 135 10.23 4.53 -13.24
N GLU A 136 10.31 5.02 -14.47
CA GLU A 136 9.73 6.31 -14.88
C GLU A 136 8.20 6.34 -14.67
N GLU A 137 7.48 5.27 -15.03
CA GLU A 137 6.03 5.17 -14.82
C GLU A 137 5.66 5.14 -13.33
N ILE A 138 6.43 4.43 -12.51
CA ILE A 138 6.24 4.41 -11.06
C ILE A 138 6.47 5.81 -10.49
N GLU A 139 7.56 6.46 -10.88
CA GLU A 139 7.87 7.83 -10.43
C GLU A 139 6.76 8.81 -10.84
N ALA A 140 6.31 8.75 -12.09
CA ALA A 140 5.21 9.59 -12.59
C ALA A 140 3.90 9.34 -11.82
N THR A 141 3.58 8.09 -11.54
CA THR A 141 2.39 7.71 -10.75
C THR A 141 2.49 8.24 -9.32
N MET A 142 3.64 8.06 -8.68
CA MET A 142 3.88 8.53 -7.32
C MET A 142 3.92 10.06 -7.23
N ALA A 143 4.42 10.75 -8.26
CA ALA A 143 4.41 12.22 -8.32
C ALA A 143 2.99 12.77 -8.43
N ARG A 144 2.13 12.17 -9.28
CA ARG A 144 0.70 12.53 -9.37
C ARG A 144 0.02 12.36 -8.02
N PHE A 145 0.27 11.24 -7.36
CA PHE A 145 -0.24 10.94 -6.03
C PHE A 145 0.26 11.90 -4.94
N GLY A 146 1.57 12.18 -4.89
CA GLY A 146 2.20 13.05 -3.89
C GLY A 146 1.82 14.53 -4.05
N SER A 147 1.48 14.98 -5.27
CA SER A 147 1.03 16.35 -5.50
C SER A 147 -0.35 16.68 -4.88
N VAL A 148 -1.14 15.67 -4.50
CA VAL A 148 -2.51 15.81 -3.95
C VAL A 148 -2.51 15.79 -2.41
N ASN A 149 -1.39 15.50 -1.76
CA ASN A 149 -1.31 15.40 -0.30
C ASN A 149 0.08 15.86 0.19
N PRO A 150 0.20 16.85 1.10
CA PRO A 150 1.52 17.29 1.57
C PRO A 150 2.27 16.13 2.25
N GLU A 151 3.60 16.13 2.10
CA GLU A 151 4.49 15.08 2.58
C GLU A 151 4.23 14.66 4.04
N PRO A 152 4.42 13.37 4.39
CA PRO A 152 4.24 12.91 5.75
C PRO A 152 5.22 13.61 6.70
N ALA A 153 4.68 14.30 7.70
CA ALA A 153 5.42 14.74 8.87
C ALA A 153 5.83 13.50 9.68
N GLY A 154 6.98 12.91 9.34
CA GLY A 154 7.57 11.79 10.08
C GLY A 154 7.55 10.46 9.32
N ALA A 155 8.22 10.41 8.17
CA ALA A 155 8.69 9.13 7.64
C ALA A 155 9.81 8.60 8.56
N ILE A 156 9.52 7.57 9.37
CA ILE A 156 10.57 6.85 10.08
C ILE A 156 11.22 5.91 9.07
N ALA A 157 12.40 6.29 8.59
CA ALA A 157 13.21 5.47 7.69
C ALA A 157 13.67 4.20 8.41
N VAL A 158 13.16 3.04 7.99
CA VAL A 158 13.70 1.74 8.38
C VAL A 158 14.68 1.28 7.29
N GLU A 159 15.84 0.79 7.71
CA GLU A 159 16.93 0.36 6.84
C GLU A 159 16.49 -0.62 5.74
N ARG A 160 17.14 -0.48 4.58
CA ARG A 160 16.95 -1.26 3.35
C ARG A 160 16.71 -2.74 3.64
N THR A 161 15.45 -3.16 3.60
CA THR A 161 15.07 -4.55 3.85
C THR A 161 15.40 -5.38 2.60
N GLU A 162 16.10 -6.50 2.79
CA GLU A 162 16.29 -7.52 1.76
C GLU A 162 14.93 -8.08 1.30
N ALA A 163 14.88 -8.68 0.11
CA ALA A 163 13.64 -9.22 -0.43
C ALA A 163 13.02 -10.24 0.57
N PRO A 164 11.74 -10.10 0.97
CA PRO A 164 11.10 -11.02 1.90
C PRO A 164 11.16 -12.46 1.40
N SER A 165 11.36 -13.41 2.32
CA SER A 165 11.51 -14.85 2.03
C SER A 165 10.36 -15.45 1.19
N TYR A 166 9.18 -14.84 1.21
CA TYR A 166 8.02 -15.27 0.41
C TYR A 166 8.22 -15.05 -1.12
N VAL A 167 8.95 -14.00 -1.51
CA VAL A 167 9.29 -13.76 -2.93
C VAL A 167 10.17 -14.91 -3.46
N GLU A 168 11.03 -15.46 -2.61
CA GLU A 168 11.87 -16.60 -2.98
C GLU A 168 11.10 -17.91 -3.10
N SER A 169 10.03 -18.10 -2.32
CA SER A 169 9.18 -19.30 -2.39
C SER A 169 8.29 -19.34 -3.64
N ASP A 170 7.71 -18.22 -4.05
CA ASP A 170 6.86 -18.17 -5.25
C ASP A 170 7.65 -18.38 -6.54
N ILE A 171 8.89 -17.88 -6.59
CA ILE A 171 9.82 -18.18 -7.69
C ILE A 171 10.13 -19.69 -7.74
N LYS A 172 10.30 -20.34 -6.59
CA LYS A 172 10.54 -21.80 -6.52
C LYS A 172 9.34 -22.60 -7.01
N LEU A 173 8.11 -22.21 -6.65
CA LEU A 173 6.90 -22.92 -7.10
C LEU A 173 6.69 -22.82 -8.61
N ARG A 174 6.96 -21.67 -9.24
CA ARG A 174 6.79 -21.51 -10.70
C ARG A 174 7.87 -22.18 -11.54
N GLN A 175 9.08 -22.36 -11.00
CA GLN A 175 10.19 -23.04 -11.70
C GLN A 175 10.15 -24.58 -11.56
N ALA A 176 9.49 -25.11 -10.53
CA ALA A 176 9.33 -26.56 -10.34
C ALA A 176 8.22 -27.17 -11.22
N GLY A 177 7.46 -26.34 -11.94
CA GLY A 177 6.38 -26.76 -12.85
C GLY A 177 6.71 -26.69 -14.35
N SER A 178 8.00 -26.58 -14.72
CA SER A 178 8.47 -26.57 -16.12
C SER A 178 9.47 -27.67 -16.40
#